data_AF-A0ABD5SPK7-F1
#
_entry.id   AF-A0ABD5SPK7-F1
#
_cell.length_a   1.000
_cell.length_b   1.000
_cell.length_c   1.000
_cell.angle_alpha   90.00
_cell.angle_beta   90.00
_cell.angle_gamma   90.00
#
_symmetry.space_group_name_H-M   'P 1'
#
loop_
_entity.id
_entity.type
_entity.pdbx_description
1 polymer ?
#
loop_
_entity_poly.entity_id
_entity_poly.type
_entity_poly.pdbx_seq_one_letter_code
_entity_poly.pdbx_strand_id
1 'polypeptide(L)'
;MTTKETVDLGEFQFESGESIPNLEVAYETYGDFTGDNAVLVCHALTGSAHVARRPDAGGETAGQARAWWGDVVGPGKAIDTSEYYVICANAPGSCYGTTGPASENPETGEPYGTDFPPVTVGDWTRAQRELLDTLGVGRIHAVVGGSVGGMNVL
;
A
#
# COMPACT_ATOMS: atom_id res chain seq x y z
N MET A 1 6.66 5.32 15.05
CA MET A 1 7.72 4.47 14.44
C MET A 1 7.57 4.50 12.90
N THR A 2 8.52 3.99 12.11
CA THR A 2 8.32 3.80 10.66
C THR A 2 8.65 2.37 10.28
N THR A 3 7.76 1.68 9.57
CA THR A 3 7.98 0.30 9.13
C THR A 3 7.85 0.17 7.62
N LYS A 4 8.57 -0.80 7.06
CA LYS A 4 8.37 -1.31 5.71
C LYS A 4 8.38 -2.81 5.78
N GLU A 5 7.24 -3.38 5.45
CA GLU A 5 6.99 -4.79 5.62
C GLU A 5 6.19 -5.29 4.43
N THR A 6 6.18 -6.61 4.31
CA THR A 6 5.27 -7.35 3.43
C THR A 6 4.44 -8.24 4.33
N VAL A 7 3.15 -8.36 4.04
CA VAL A 7 2.26 -9.30 4.72
C VAL A 7 1.55 -10.16 3.69
N ASP A 8 1.44 -11.45 3.97
CA ASP A 8 0.64 -12.37 3.18
C ASP A 8 -0.82 -12.32 3.65
N LEU A 9 -1.72 -11.94 2.76
CA LEU A 9 -3.16 -11.91 3.01
C LEU A 9 -3.84 -13.25 2.69
N GLY A 10 -3.09 -14.23 2.18
CA GLY A 10 -3.60 -15.54 1.77
C GLY A 10 -4.33 -15.49 0.43
N GLU A 11 -5.32 -16.38 0.27
CA GLU A 11 -6.08 -16.48 -0.96
C GLU A 11 -6.88 -15.20 -1.21
N PHE A 12 -6.70 -14.61 -2.38
CA PHE A 12 -7.41 -13.39 -2.76
C PHE A 12 -8.15 -13.62 -4.07
N GLN A 13 -9.48 -13.48 -4.01
CA GLN A 13 -10.34 -13.49 -5.19
C GLN A 13 -10.50 -12.06 -5.73
N PHE A 14 -10.24 -11.86 -7.02
CA PHE A 14 -10.40 -10.58 -7.73
C PHE A 14 -11.85 -10.39 -8.18
N GLU A 15 -12.24 -9.16 -8.49
CA GLU A 15 -13.57 -8.84 -9.03
C GLU A 15 -13.86 -9.51 -10.38
N SER A 16 -12.82 -9.93 -11.11
CA SER A 16 -12.96 -10.75 -12.32
C SER A 16 -13.52 -12.14 -12.05
N GLY A 17 -13.47 -12.61 -10.80
CA GLY A 17 -13.84 -13.96 -10.36
C GLY A 17 -12.65 -14.92 -10.26
N GLU A 18 -11.49 -14.55 -10.79
CA GLU A 18 -10.23 -15.30 -10.67
C GLU A 18 -9.62 -15.12 -9.27
N SER A 19 -8.75 -16.04 -8.84
CA SER A 19 -8.06 -15.97 -7.56
C SER A 19 -6.58 -16.31 -7.68
N ILE A 20 -5.80 -15.82 -6.71
CA ILE A 20 -4.43 -16.28 -6.45
C ILE A 20 -4.37 -16.85 -5.03
N PRO A 21 -3.50 -17.84 -4.78
CA PRO A 21 -3.46 -18.53 -3.49
C PRO A 21 -2.81 -17.69 -2.38
N ASN A 22 -1.90 -16.77 -2.71
CA ASN A 22 -1.21 -15.91 -1.74
C ASN A 22 -1.02 -14.50 -2.31
N LEU A 23 -1.72 -13.51 -1.75
CA LEU A 23 -1.52 -12.10 -2.04
C LEU A 23 -0.57 -11.48 -0.99
N GLU A 24 0.69 -11.34 -1.36
CA GLU A 24 1.67 -10.58 -0.57
C GLU A 24 1.49 -9.07 -0.84
N VAL A 25 1.23 -8.29 0.21
CA VAL A 25 1.07 -6.84 0.14
C VAL A 25 2.24 -6.14 0.83
N ALA A 26 2.95 -5.34 0.05
CA ALA A 26 4.03 -4.48 0.54
C ALA A 26 3.46 -3.13 0.98
N TYR A 27 3.77 -2.70 2.20
CA TYR A 27 3.23 -1.48 2.78
C TYR A 27 4.27 -0.74 3.64
N GLU A 28 3.99 0.53 3.91
CA GLU A 28 4.73 1.35 4.86
C GLU A 28 3.79 1.98 5.86
N THR A 29 4.30 2.19 7.08
CA THR A 29 3.59 2.90 8.14
C THR A 29 4.45 4.00 8.72
N TYR A 30 3.82 5.08 9.20
CA TYR A 30 4.48 6.23 9.80
C TYR A 30 3.70 6.71 11.02
N GLY A 31 4.41 7.02 12.10
CA GLY A 31 3.78 7.43 13.36
C GLY A 31 3.46 6.25 14.26
N ASP A 32 2.64 6.46 15.28
CA ASP A 32 2.26 5.43 16.27
C ASP A 32 0.73 5.34 16.34
N PHE A 33 0.21 4.11 16.33
CA PHE A 33 -1.23 3.86 16.32
C PHE A 33 -1.85 3.97 17.72
N THR A 34 -2.87 4.80 17.85
CA THR A 34 -3.60 5.03 19.13
C THR A 34 -5.01 4.46 19.14
N GLY A 35 -5.43 3.77 18.07
CA GLY A 35 -6.74 3.12 17.95
C GLY A 35 -7.74 3.87 17.05
N ASP A 36 -7.58 5.17 16.86
CA ASP A 36 -8.51 6.04 16.12
C ASP A 36 -7.83 7.06 15.20
N ASN A 37 -6.50 7.15 15.22
CA ASN A 37 -5.70 8.13 14.48
C ASN A 37 -5.17 7.61 13.12
N ALA A 38 -5.73 6.53 12.59
CA ALA A 38 -5.23 5.92 11.36
C ALA A 38 -5.61 6.72 10.11
N VAL A 39 -4.65 7.05 9.25
CA VAL A 39 -4.88 7.68 7.94
C VAL A 39 -4.38 6.76 6.84
N LEU A 40 -5.27 6.30 5.96
CA LEU A 40 -4.90 5.51 4.80
C LEU A 40 -4.58 6.43 3.61
N VAL A 41 -3.38 6.29 3.06
CA VAL A 41 -2.94 6.99 1.85
C VAL A 41 -3.00 6.04 0.66
N CYS A 42 -3.76 6.40 -0.36
CA CYS A 42 -3.88 5.67 -1.62
C CYS A 42 -2.98 6.31 -2.69
N HIS A 43 -1.97 5.58 -3.16
CA HIS A 43 -1.02 6.09 -4.15
C HIS A 43 -1.64 6.25 -5.55
N ALA A 44 -1.08 7.12 -6.38
CA ALA A 44 -1.46 7.28 -7.79
C ALA A 44 -0.89 6.12 -8.65
N LEU A 45 -1.18 6.10 -9.97
CA LEU A 45 -0.90 4.95 -10.84
C LEU A 45 0.55 4.45 -10.81
N THR A 46 1.51 5.38 -10.77
CA THR A 46 2.95 5.06 -10.72
C THR A 46 3.55 5.29 -9.33
N GLY A 47 2.71 5.48 -8.32
CA GLY A 47 3.15 5.66 -6.94
C GLY A 47 3.48 4.32 -6.28
N SER A 48 4.03 4.41 -5.07
CA SER A 48 4.32 3.25 -4.23
C SER A 48 3.91 3.51 -2.78
N ALA A 49 4.07 2.52 -1.91
CA ALA A 49 3.93 2.67 -0.46
C ALA A 49 4.89 3.72 0.15
N HIS A 50 5.89 4.19 -0.60
CA HIS A 50 6.90 5.13 -0.11
C HIS A 50 6.41 6.59 -0.14
N VAL A 51 5.55 6.94 0.81
CA VAL A 51 4.87 8.25 0.90
C VAL A 51 5.79 9.34 1.45
N ALA A 52 6.48 9.06 2.56
CA ALA A 52 7.27 10.03 3.30
C ALA A 52 8.70 9.52 3.54
N ARG A 53 9.65 10.45 3.69
CA ARG A 53 11.03 10.11 4.00
C ARG A 53 11.09 9.44 5.36
N ARG A 54 11.86 8.35 5.44
CA ARG A 54 12.07 7.66 6.71
C ARG A 54 13.30 8.20 7.45
N PRO A 55 13.28 8.22 8.79
CA PRO A 55 14.44 8.66 9.58
C PRO A 55 15.69 7.78 9.38
N ASP A 56 15.49 6.50 9.05
CA ASP A 56 16.52 5.47 8.88
C ASP A 56 17.00 5.30 7.42
N ALA A 57 16.35 5.96 6.46
CA ALA A 57 16.77 5.94 5.07
C ALA A 57 18.09 6.74 4.90
N GLY A 58 19.20 6.01 4.82
CA GLY A 58 20.51 6.57 4.51
C GLY A 58 20.53 7.24 3.14
N GLY A 59 21.02 8.49 3.09
CA GLY A 59 21.16 9.27 1.87
C GLY A 59 19.87 9.88 1.31
N GLU A 60 20.01 10.89 0.46
CA GLU A 60 18.90 11.41 -0.35
C GLU A 60 18.66 10.48 -1.54
N THR A 61 17.52 9.81 -1.57
CA THR A 61 17.04 9.11 -2.76
C THR A 61 16.48 10.13 -3.77
N ALA A 62 16.88 10.03 -5.03
CA ALA A 62 16.43 10.92 -6.11
C ALA A 62 15.51 10.20 -7.11
N GLY A 63 14.80 10.98 -7.94
CA GLY A 63 13.91 10.46 -8.96
C GLY A 63 12.75 9.64 -8.38
N GLN A 64 12.43 8.52 -9.02
CA GLN A 64 11.33 7.61 -8.64
C GLN A 64 11.52 6.93 -7.27
N ALA A 65 12.74 6.93 -6.74
CA ALA A 65 13.03 6.40 -5.41
C ALA A 65 12.73 7.41 -4.29
N ARG A 66 12.47 8.69 -4.62
CA ARG A 66 12.13 9.72 -3.63
C ARG A 66 10.71 9.51 -3.11
N ALA A 67 10.53 9.67 -1.81
CA ALA A 67 9.22 9.76 -1.18
C ALA A 67 8.32 10.76 -1.92
N TRP A 68 7.20 10.27 -2.48
CA TRP A 68 6.44 11.02 -3.47
C TRP A 68 5.51 12.08 -2.86
N TRP A 69 5.21 11.98 -1.56
CA TRP A 69 4.42 12.97 -0.82
C TRP A 69 5.15 13.55 0.39
N GLY A 70 6.49 13.52 0.35
CA GLY A 70 7.32 13.95 1.47
C GLY A 70 7.07 15.39 1.92
N ASP A 71 6.55 16.29 1.09
CA ASP A 71 6.25 17.67 1.48
C ASP A 71 4.90 17.84 2.21
N VAL A 72 4.04 16.81 2.17
CA VAL A 72 2.68 16.82 2.76
C VAL A 72 2.59 15.89 3.96
N VAL A 73 3.32 14.76 3.94
CA VAL A 73 3.31 13.75 4.99
C VAL A 73 4.61 13.78 5.77
N GLY A 74 4.52 13.91 7.10
CA GLY A 74 5.66 13.90 8.02
C GLY A 74 5.43 14.77 9.27
N PRO A 75 6.38 14.83 10.21
CA PRO A 75 6.21 15.57 11.46
C PRO A 75 5.97 17.07 11.21
N GLY A 76 4.90 17.63 11.78
CA GLY A 76 4.52 19.03 11.64
C GLY A 76 3.95 19.42 10.27
N LYS A 77 3.60 18.46 9.41
CA LYS A 77 3.05 18.70 8.06
C LYS A 77 1.53 18.55 8.03
N ALA A 78 0.94 18.75 6.84
CA ALA A 78 -0.50 18.69 6.66
C ALA A 78 -1.10 17.33 7.06
N ILE A 79 -0.37 16.24 6.80
CA ILE A 79 -0.63 14.92 7.39
C ILE A 79 0.51 14.66 8.38
N ASP A 80 0.26 15.04 9.63
CA ASP A 80 1.27 15.04 10.68
C ASP A 80 1.51 13.64 11.25
N THR A 81 2.67 13.04 10.96
CA THR A 81 3.01 11.70 11.47
C THR A 81 3.40 11.69 12.95
N SER A 82 3.40 12.84 13.63
CA SER A 82 3.46 12.92 15.09
C SER A 82 2.07 12.83 15.75
N GLU A 83 0.99 13.00 14.97
CA GLU A 83 -0.39 12.90 15.44
C GLU A 83 -1.11 11.66 14.86
N TYR A 84 -0.86 11.34 13.58
CA TYR A 84 -1.54 10.29 12.84
C TYR A 84 -0.66 9.07 12.62
N TYR A 85 -1.29 7.90 12.62
CA TYR A 85 -0.72 6.66 12.13
C TYR A 85 -1.04 6.52 10.65
N VAL A 86 -0.09 6.90 9.81
CA VAL A 86 -0.25 6.91 8.35
C VAL A 86 0.13 5.55 7.78
N ILE A 87 -0.71 4.98 6.93
CA ILE A 87 -0.50 3.69 6.28
C ILE A 87 -0.60 3.89 4.76
N CYS A 88 0.31 3.30 4.00
CA CYS A 88 0.20 3.23 2.55
C CYS A 88 0.61 1.83 2.06
N ALA A 89 -0.28 1.21 1.30
CA ALA A 89 -0.04 -0.10 0.70
C ALA A 89 0.15 0.03 -0.80
N ASN A 90 1.11 -0.73 -1.33
CA ASN A 90 1.17 -0.95 -2.77
C ASN A 90 -0.04 -1.77 -3.21
N ALA A 91 -0.68 -1.34 -4.30
CA ALA A 91 -1.84 -2.01 -4.83
C ALA A 91 -1.50 -3.40 -5.44
N PRO A 92 -2.41 -4.38 -5.42
CA PRO A 92 -2.30 -5.59 -6.24
C PRO A 92 -1.96 -5.25 -7.70
N GLY A 93 -0.96 -5.93 -8.26
CA GLY A 93 -0.41 -5.63 -9.59
C GLY A 93 0.71 -4.57 -9.62
N SER A 94 1.04 -3.94 -8.49
CA SER A 94 2.16 -2.99 -8.39
C SER A 94 3.52 -3.66 -8.59
N CYS A 95 4.44 -2.99 -9.27
CA CYS A 95 5.83 -3.44 -9.42
C CYS A 95 6.73 -3.09 -8.22
N TYR A 96 6.16 -2.58 -7.13
CA TYR A 96 6.91 -2.13 -5.95
C TYR A 96 6.82 -3.12 -4.76
N GLY A 97 6.63 -4.41 -5.03
CA GLY A 97 6.78 -5.50 -4.06
C GLY A 97 5.48 -6.16 -3.57
N THR A 98 4.32 -5.70 -4.04
CA THR A 98 3.05 -6.45 -3.87
C THR A 98 2.90 -7.46 -5.00
N THR A 99 2.20 -8.57 -4.75
CA THR A 99 1.98 -9.59 -5.79
C THR A 99 1.37 -8.96 -7.04
N GLY A 100 1.96 -9.28 -8.20
CA GLY A 100 1.55 -8.76 -9.49
C GLY A 100 2.11 -9.60 -10.64
N PRO A 101 2.01 -9.10 -11.89
CA PRO A 101 2.49 -9.81 -13.07
C PRO A 101 3.96 -10.27 -13.03
N ALA A 102 4.82 -9.56 -12.30
CA ALA A 102 6.23 -9.90 -12.17
C ALA A 102 6.52 -10.92 -11.05
N SER A 103 5.53 -11.22 -10.20
CA SER A 103 5.66 -12.21 -9.12
C SER A 103 5.63 -13.63 -9.67
N GLU A 104 6.29 -14.55 -8.97
CA GLU A 104 6.28 -15.98 -9.29
C GLU A 104 4.88 -16.56 -9.05
N ASN A 105 4.37 -17.31 -10.03
CA ASN A 105 3.17 -18.11 -9.87
C ASN A 105 3.55 -19.45 -9.20
N PRO A 106 3.04 -19.75 -8.00
CA PRO A 106 3.41 -20.95 -7.26
C PRO A 106 2.98 -22.26 -7.94
N GLU A 107 2.04 -22.21 -8.89
CA GLU A 107 1.60 -23.38 -9.65
C GLU A 107 2.56 -23.74 -10.79
N THR A 108 3.23 -22.75 -11.38
CA THR A 108 4.08 -22.93 -12.56
C THR A 108 5.57 -22.75 -12.28
N GLY A 109 5.92 -22.02 -11.21
CA GLY A 109 7.29 -21.60 -10.90
C GLY A 109 7.83 -20.49 -11.81
N GLU A 110 6.97 -19.88 -12.63
CA GLU A 110 7.31 -18.80 -13.57
C GLU A 110 6.54 -17.52 -13.24
N PRO A 111 6.97 -16.32 -13.68
CA PRO A 111 6.21 -15.09 -13.44
C PRO A 111 4.78 -15.19 -13.98
N TYR A 112 3.80 -14.67 -13.24
CA TYR A 112 2.39 -14.66 -13.67
C TYR A 112 2.21 -14.04 -15.07
N GLY A 113 2.92 -12.94 -15.37
CA GLY A 113 2.83 -12.25 -16.64
C GLY A 113 1.38 -11.85 -16.99
N THR A 114 0.91 -12.27 -18.16
CA THR A 114 -0.46 -12.02 -18.62
C THR A 114 -1.51 -12.88 -17.94
N ASP A 115 -1.09 -13.91 -17.19
CA ASP A 115 -1.98 -14.81 -16.45
C ASP A 115 -2.33 -14.24 -15.06
N PHE A 116 -1.75 -13.09 -14.68
CA PHE A 116 -2.17 -12.39 -13.47
C PHE A 116 -3.60 -11.86 -13.64
N PRO A 117 -4.50 -12.04 -12.65
CA PRO A 117 -5.87 -11.57 -12.76
C PRO A 117 -5.96 -10.07 -13.08
N PRO A 118 -6.92 -9.65 -13.92
CA PRO A 118 -7.14 -8.24 -14.21
C PRO A 118 -7.61 -7.54 -12.94
N VAL A 119 -6.92 -6.46 -12.58
CA VAL A 119 -7.14 -5.76 -11.30
C VAL A 119 -8.01 -4.53 -11.49
N THR A 120 -8.94 -4.32 -10.57
CA THR A 120 -9.79 -3.12 -10.48
C THR A 120 -9.43 -2.26 -9.27
N VAL A 121 -10.00 -1.05 -9.22
CA VAL A 121 -9.89 -0.21 -8.01
C VAL A 121 -10.57 -0.87 -6.81
N GLY A 122 -11.65 -1.62 -7.01
CA GLY A 122 -12.33 -2.34 -5.92
C GLY A 122 -11.46 -3.45 -5.32
N ASP A 123 -10.65 -4.13 -6.14
CA ASP A 123 -9.64 -5.08 -5.65
C ASP A 123 -8.62 -4.40 -4.75
N TRP A 124 -8.17 -3.19 -5.11
CA TRP A 124 -7.24 -2.41 -4.30
C TRP A 124 -7.86 -2.04 -2.96
N THR A 125 -9.11 -1.58 -2.95
CA THR A 125 -9.83 -1.25 -1.71
C THR A 125 -9.98 -2.48 -0.80
N ARG A 126 -10.31 -3.66 -1.36
CA ARG A 126 -10.45 -4.91 -0.59
C ARG A 126 -9.13 -5.38 0.01
N ALA A 127 -8.06 -5.39 -0.78
CA ALA A 127 -6.73 -5.75 -0.29
C ALA A 127 -6.25 -4.79 0.82
N GLN A 128 -6.52 -3.48 0.68
CA GLN A 128 -6.24 -2.51 1.73
C GLN A 128 -7.07 -2.74 2.98
N ARG A 129 -8.35 -3.14 2.85
CA ARG A 129 -9.19 -3.46 4.00
C ARG A 129 -8.65 -4.67 4.77
N GLU A 130 -8.30 -5.74 4.06
CA GLU A 130 -7.73 -6.96 4.65
C GLU A 130 -6.37 -6.69 5.33
N LEU A 131 -5.53 -5.84 4.73
CA LEU A 131 -4.32 -5.33 5.38
C LEU A 131 -4.65 -4.59 6.69
N LEU A 132 -5.60 -3.66 6.67
CA LEU A 132 -5.99 -2.92 7.87
C LEU A 132 -6.51 -3.84 8.97
N ASP A 133 -7.29 -4.86 8.63
CA ASP A 133 -7.76 -5.87 9.57
C ASP A 133 -6.57 -6.65 10.18
N THR A 134 -5.57 -7.00 9.36
CA THR A 134 -4.34 -7.68 9.82
C THR A 134 -3.49 -6.80 10.75
N LEU A 135 -3.45 -5.49 10.50
CA LEU A 135 -2.78 -4.51 11.35
C LEU A 135 -3.58 -4.14 12.62
N GLY A 136 -4.79 -4.69 12.78
CA GLY A 136 -5.67 -4.36 13.90
C GLY A 136 -6.31 -2.96 13.82
N VAL A 137 -6.36 -2.36 12.63
CA VAL A 137 -6.92 -1.03 12.38
C VAL A 137 -8.39 -1.16 12.00
N GLY A 138 -9.27 -1.20 13.00
CA GLY A 138 -10.71 -1.33 12.79
C GLY A 138 -11.41 -0.07 12.27
N ARG A 139 -10.86 1.12 12.56
CA ARG A 139 -11.39 2.42 12.15
C ARG A 139 -10.27 3.31 11.62
N ILE A 140 -10.60 4.05 10.57
CA ILE A 140 -9.72 5.02 9.94
C ILE A 140 -10.28 6.42 10.15
N HIS A 141 -9.39 7.34 10.55
CA HIS A 141 -9.67 8.76 10.69
C HIS A 141 -9.96 9.39 9.32
N ALA A 142 -9.16 9.05 8.32
CA ALA A 142 -9.31 9.54 6.97
C ALA A 142 -8.73 8.56 5.93
N VAL A 143 -9.21 8.68 4.69
CA VAL A 143 -8.61 8.08 3.51
C VAL A 143 -8.32 9.20 2.53
N VAL A 144 -7.10 9.25 2.00
CA VAL A 144 -6.64 10.33 1.12
C VAL A 144 -5.88 9.77 -0.07
N GLY A 145 -6.09 10.35 -1.24
CA GLY A 145 -5.43 9.92 -2.47
C GLY A 145 -5.73 10.87 -3.62
N GLY A 146 -4.82 10.93 -4.60
CA GLY A 146 -4.98 11.72 -5.81
C GLY A 146 -4.99 10.85 -7.07
N SER A 147 -5.59 11.33 -8.16
CA SER A 147 -5.70 10.59 -9.42
C SER A 147 -6.42 9.24 -9.20
N VAL A 148 -5.87 8.12 -9.67
CA VAL A 148 -6.44 6.79 -9.39
C VAL A 148 -6.43 6.45 -7.89
N GLY A 149 -5.52 7.03 -7.10
CA GLY A 149 -5.58 6.94 -5.65
C GLY A 149 -6.81 7.65 -5.07
N GLY A 150 -7.27 8.72 -5.74
CA GLY A 150 -8.54 9.39 -5.42
C GLY A 150 -9.76 8.58 -5.86
N MET A 151 -9.67 7.83 -6.96
CA MET A 151 -10.71 6.85 -7.33
C MET A 151 -10.84 5.76 -6.26
N ASN A 152 -9.72 5.32 -5.68
CA ASN A 152 -9.69 4.31 -4.60
C ASN A 152 -10.20 4.82 -3.24
N VAL A 153 -10.35 6.14 -3.07
CA VAL A 153 -10.87 6.75 -1.84
C VAL A 153 -12.41 6.82 -1.84
N LEU A 154 -13.05 6.81 -3.02
CA LEU A 154 -14.47 7.13 -3.23
C LEU A 154 -15.33 5.87 -3.45
#